data_AF-A0A401TYS6-F1
#
_entry.id   AF-A0A401TYS6-F1
#
_cell.length_a   1.000
_cell.length_b   1.000
_cell.length_c   1.000
_cell.angle_alpha   90.00
_cell.angle_beta   90.00
_cell.angle_gamma   90.00
#
_symmetry.space_group_name_H-M   'P 1'
#
loop_
_entity.id
_entity.type
_entity.pdbx_description
1 polymer ?
#
loop_
_entity_poly.entity_id
_entity_poly.type
_entity_poly.pdbx_seq_one_letter_code
_entity_poly.pdbx_strand_id
1 'polypeptide(L)'
;LDHWEDDLLRDHREGDNLRDHWEDDHLRDHREDDHLLDHREDDHLLDHWEDDHLRDHREDDHLLDHWEGDLLDHREGDHLRDHREGDHLHDHWEDENLRDHREGDHLLDHREDDLLDHREGDLLDHREGDHLRDHRDGDHLRDHREGDHLLDHREDDLLDHREGDLLRDHREDDHLRDHWEDDHLRDHREDDHLRDHREDD
;
A
#
# COMPACT_ATOMS: atom_id res chain seq x y z
N LEU A 1 -5.79 9.92 43.04
CA LEU A 1 -5.72 9.83 41.57
C LEU A 1 -4.29 10.12 41.26
N ASP A 2 -3.50 9.07 41.24
CA ASP A 2 -2.09 9.13 40.87
C ASP A 2 -2.07 8.56 39.45
N HIS A 3 -1.79 9.44 38.49
CA HIS A 3 -1.75 9.19 37.05
C HIS A 3 -0.30 8.93 36.66
N TRP A 4 -0.05 7.74 36.14
CA TRP A 4 1.18 7.33 35.47
C TRP A 4 0.78 6.21 34.53
N GLU A 5 0.48 6.58 33.30
CA GLU A 5 0.42 5.71 32.13
C GLU A 5 1.73 6.05 31.39
N ASP A 6 2.63 5.06 31.23
CA ASP A 6 3.77 5.20 30.34
C ASP A 6 3.21 4.77 28.97
N ASP A 7 2.62 5.73 28.24
CA ASP A 7 1.88 5.54 26.96
C ASP A 7 2.82 5.29 25.76
N LEU A 8 4.01 4.71 25.97
CA LEU A 8 4.99 4.51 24.91
C LEU A 8 5.84 3.27 25.17
N LEU A 9 5.58 2.19 24.46
CA LEU A 9 6.43 1.01 24.43
C LEU A 9 7.51 1.13 23.35
N ARG A 10 8.75 0.78 23.71
CA ARG A 10 9.86 0.69 22.77
C ARG A 10 10.51 -0.66 22.84
N ASP A 11 10.40 -1.43 21.77
CA ASP A 11 10.99 -2.77 21.66
C ASP A 11 12.13 -2.81 20.63
N HIS A 12 13.04 -3.77 20.81
CA HIS A 12 14.08 -4.10 19.85
C HIS A 12 14.49 -5.56 20.01
N ARG A 13 14.37 -6.34 18.95
CA ARG A 13 14.53 -7.79 19.01
C ARG A 13 15.20 -8.34 17.74
N GLU A 14 15.98 -9.41 17.94
CA GLU A 14 16.68 -10.15 16.88
C GLU A 14 16.50 -11.65 17.15
N GLY A 15 16.40 -12.46 16.10
CA GLY A 15 16.16 -13.89 16.21
C GLY A 15 15.94 -14.60 14.86
N ASP A 16 15.56 -15.87 14.92
CA ASP A 16 15.28 -16.65 13.70
C ASP A 16 13.77 -16.74 13.41
N ASN A 17 12.93 -16.69 14.46
CA ASN A 17 11.49 -16.89 14.35
C ASN A 17 10.79 -16.15 15.48
N LEU A 18 10.14 -15.04 15.16
CA LEU A 18 9.35 -14.28 16.12
C LEU A 18 7.86 -14.46 15.90
N ARG A 19 7.15 -14.38 17.03
CA ARG A 19 5.71 -14.27 17.05
C ARG A 19 5.31 -13.38 18.20
N ASP A 20 4.75 -12.24 17.88
CA ASP A 20 4.41 -11.22 18.85
C ASP A 20 2.94 -10.78 18.70
N HIS A 21 2.44 -10.13 19.75
CA HIS A 21 1.07 -9.62 19.84
C HIS A 21 1.10 -8.45 20.82
N TRP A 22 0.70 -7.28 20.35
CA TRP A 22 0.72 -6.03 21.12
C TRP A 22 -0.63 -5.32 21.08
N GLU A 23 -0.94 -4.66 22.19
CA GLU A 23 -2.08 -3.76 22.39
C GLU A 23 -1.55 -2.61 23.28
N ASP A 24 -1.27 -1.44 22.72
CA ASP A 24 -0.77 -0.26 23.44
C ASP A 24 -1.16 1.05 22.74
N ASP A 25 -1.14 2.18 23.46
CA ASP A 25 -1.54 3.46 22.85
C ASP A 25 -0.45 3.97 21.87
N HIS A 26 0.84 3.77 22.17
CA HIS A 26 1.91 4.09 21.23
C HIS A 26 3.02 3.03 21.27
N LEU A 27 3.32 2.46 20.11
CA LEU A 27 4.39 1.49 19.95
C LEU A 27 5.49 2.01 19.03
N ARG A 28 6.74 1.80 19.44
CA ARG A 28 7.91 1.98 18.59
C ARG A 28 8.77 0.73 18.57
N ASP A 29 8.90 0.10 17.40
CA ASP A 29 9.61 -1.18 17.29
C ASP A 29 10.74 -1.14 16.25
N HIS A 30 11.73 -2.00 16.44
CA HIS A 30 12.78 -2.28 15.47
C HIS A 30 13.23 -3.74 15.55
N ARG A 31 13.11 -4.50 14.47
CA ARG A 31 13.40 -5.95 14.50
C ARG A 31 14.15 -6.43 13.25
N GLU A 32 14.87 -7.54 13.42
CA GLU A 32 15.68 -8.21 12.39
C GLU A 32 15.59 -9.74 12.61
N ASP A 33 14.88 -10.45 11.74
CA ASP A 33 14.58 -11.89 11.87
C ASP A 33 14.49 -12.63 10.53
N ASP A 34 14.54 -13.97 10.51
CA ASP A 34 14.26 -14.72 9.26
C ASP A 34 12.75 -14.83 8.99
N HIS A 35 11.96 -15.02 10.06
CA HIS A 35 10.52 -15.27 9.98
C HIS A 35 9.76 -14.60 11.11
N LEU A 36 8.70 -13.90 10.74
CA LEU A 36 7.90 -13.14 11.69
C LEU A 36 6.41 -13.28 11.43
N LEU A 37 5.69 -13.45 12.53
CA LEU A 37 4.24 -13.33 12.58
C LEU A 37 3.86 -12.30 13.64
N ASP A 38 3.32 -11.17 13.21
CA ASP A 38 3.01 -10.04 14.09
C ASP A 38 1.52 -9.70 14.04
N HIS A 39 1.00 -9.18 15.16
CA HIS A 39 -0.38 -8.69 15.28
C HIS A 39 -0.40 -7.50 16.23
N ARG A 40 -0.98 -6.38 15.81
CA ARG A 40 -0.99 -5.13 16.58
C ARG A 40 -2.32 -4.40 16.51
N GLU A 41 -2.67 -3.76 17.62
CA GLU A 41 -3.81 -2.87 17.76
C GLU A 41 -3.32 -1.65 18.59
N ASP A 42 -2.86 -0.58 17.93
CA ASP A 42 -2.29 0.60 18.59
C ASP A 42 -2.81 1.94 18.01
N ASP A 43 -2.96 3.01 18.81
CA ASP A 43 -3.37 4.32 18.24
C ASP A 43 -2.25 4.91 17.34
N HIS A 44 -0.99 4.69 17.72
CA HIS A 44 0.17 5.22 17.04
C HIS A 44 1.32 4.22 16.95
N LEU A 45 1.63 3.75 15.74
CA LEU A 45 2.72 2.81 15.52
C LEU A 45 3.85 3.41 14.65
N LEU A 46 5.09 3.20 15.10
CA LEU A 46 6.32 3.51 14.37
C LEU A 46 7.26 2.31 14.37
N ASP A 47 7.49 1.73 13.21
CA ASP A 47 8.24 0.48 13.13
C ASP A 47 9.24 0.46 11.97
N HIS A 48 10.24 -0.40 12.11
CA HIS A 48 11.29 -0.62 11.12
C HIS A 48 11.77 -2.05 11.21
N TRP A 49 11.81 -2.76 10.09
CA TRP A 49 12.14 -4.15 10.10
C TRP A 49 12.91 -4.58 8.85
N GLU A 50 13.71 -5.62 9.03
CA GLU A 50 14.48 -6.28 7.98
C GLU A 50 14.34 -7.80 8.20
N ASP A 51 13.35 -8.44 7.57
CA ASP A 51 13.19 -9.90 7.67
C ASP A 51 12.99 -10.57 6.31
N ASP A 52 13.47 -11.82 6.19
CA ASP A 52 13.25 -12.58 4.97
C ASP A 52 11.75 -12.74 4.67
N HIS A 53 10.92 -13.11 5.66
CA HIS A 53 9.47 -13.31 5.49
C HIS A 53 8.65 -12.78 6.69
N LEU A 54 7.80 -11.77 6.45
CA LEU A 54 6.80 -11.29 7.42
C LEU A 54 5.38 -11.62 7.01
N ARG A 55 4.59 -12.02 8.01
CA ARG A 55 3.14 -11.97 7.95
C ARG A 55 2.59 -11.07 9.05
N ASP A 56 1.95 -9.99 8.65
CA ASP A 56 1.54 -8.91 9.54
C ASP A 56 0.04 -8.65 9.48
N HIS A 57 -0.50 -8.17 10.59
CA HIS A 57 -1.90 -7.77 10.75
C HIS A 57 -1.95 -6.60 11.74
N ARG A 58 -2.44 -5.44 11.30
CA ARG A 58 -2.47 -4.23 12.12
C ARG A 58 -3.78 -3.47 12.03
N GLU A 59 -4.22 -2.94 13.17
CA GLU A 59 -5.36 -2.04 13.27
C GLU A 59 -4.88 -0.78 14.02
N ASP A 60 -4.48 0.27 13.29
CA ASP A 60 -3.86 1.47 13.87
C ASP A 60 -4.42 2.78 13.29
N ASP A 61 -4.72 3.78 14.14
CA ASP A 61 -5.17 5.11 13.66
C ASP A 61 -4.05 5.80 12.84
N HIS A 62 -2.81 5.65 13.27
CA HIS A 62 -1.65 6.28 12.65
C HIS A 62 -0.44 5.36 12.57
N LEU A 63 -0.07 4.99 11.35
CA LEU A 63 1.05 4.10 11.10
C LEU A 63 2.14 4.74 10.23
N LEU A 64 3.39 4.63 10.70
CA LEU A 64 4.59 4.88 9.92
C LEU A 64 5.52 3.67 9.97
N ASP A 65 5.64 2.97 8.85
CA ASP A 65 6.43 1.74 8.77
C ASP A 65 7.50 1.78 7.68
N HIS A 66 8.47 0.90 7.86
CA HIS A 66 9.50 0.60 6.87
C HIS A 66 9.85 -0.89 6.92
N TRP A 67 9.78 -1.55 5.77
CA TRP A 67 10.00 -2.98 5.64
C TRP A 67 11.00 -3.33 4.52
N GLU A 68 11.91 -4.26 4.80
CA GLU A 68 12.76 -4.91 3.80
C GLU A 68 12.59 -6.44 3.86
N GLY A 69 12.21 -7.06 2.74
CA GLY A 69 12.03 -8.51 2.53
C GLY A 69 10.63 -8.92 2.08
N ASP A 70 10.34 -10.23 2.04
CA ASP A 70 9.03 -10.71 1.57
C ASP A 70 7.94 -10.41 2.60
N LEU A 71 6.83 -9.85 2.14
CA LEU A 71 5.76 -9.35 2.99
C LEU A 71 4.38 -9.85 2.57
N LEU A 72 3.64 -10.33 3.56
CA LEU A 72 2.20 -10.50 3.50
C LEU A 72 1.56 -9.64 4.59
N ASP A 73 0.87 -8.59 4.20
CA ASP A 73 0.32 -7.63 5.16
C ASP A 73 -1.17 -7.36 4.94
N HIS A 74 -1.83 -7.07 6.04
CA HIS A 74 -3.17 -6.53 6.05
C HIS A 74 -3.28 -5.50 7.16
N ARG A 75 -3.64 -4.27 6.78
CA ARG A 75 -3.90 -3.24 7.77
C ARG A 75 -5.21 -2.49 7.54
N GLU A 76 -5.68 -1.94 8.64
CA GLU A 76 -6.87 -1.11 8.76
C GLU A 76 -6.50 0.12 9.61
N GLY A 77 -6.90 1.32 9.17
CA GLY A 77 -6.51 2.55 9.85
C GLY A 77 -7.05 3.85 9.23
N ASP A 78 -6.63 4.99 9.81
CA ASP A 78 -7.00 6.33 9.29
C ASP A 78 -5.88 6.95 8.46
N HIS A 79 -4.62 6.75 8.88
CA HIS A 79 -3.45 7.43 8.33
C HIS A 79 -2.23 6.53 8.26
N LEU A 80 -1.96 6.05 7.05
CA LEU A 80 -0.86 5.16 6.76
C LEU A 80 0.24 5.83 5.92
N ARG A 81 1.49 5.66 6.35
CA ARG A 81 2.66 5.98 5.54
C ARG A 81 3.67 4.86 5.56
N ASP A 82 3.98 4.35 4.38
CA ASP A 82 4.64 3.08 4.21
C ASP A 82 5.77 3.12 3.18
N HIS A 83 6.82 2.34 3.43
CA HIS A 83 7.91 2.08 2.51
C HIS A 83 8.35 0.62 2.56
N ARG A 84 8.25 -0.08 1.43
CA ARG A 84 8.55 -1.51 1.32
C ARG A 84 9.49 -1.81 0.17
N GLU A 85 10.44 -2.71 0.43
CA GLU A 85 11.33 -3.27 -0.58
C GLU A 85 11.39 -4.79 -0.40
N GLY A 86 11.19 -5.59 -1.44
CA GLY A 86 11.25 -7.05 -1.33
C GLY A 86 10.88 -7.79 -2.61
N ASP A 87 11.17 -9.09 -2.69
CA ASP A 87 10.90 -9.88 -3.91
C ASP A 87 9.37 -10.09 -4.09
N HIS A 88 8.66 -10.34 -2.99
CA HIS A 88 7.21 -10.57 -2.97
C HIS A 88 6.51 -9.71 -1.92
N LEU A 89 5.69 -8.75 -2.37
CA LEU A 89 4.82 -7.96 -1.51
C LEU A 89 3.35 -8.24 -1.84
N HIS A 90 2.57 -8.61 -0.82
CA HIS A 90 1.15 -8.85 -0.93
C HIS A 90 0.39 -8.12 0.16
N ASP A 91 -0.38 -7.11 -0.21
CA ASP A 91 -0.94 -6.20 0.77
C ASP A 91 -2.44 -5.98 0.61
N HIS A 92 -3.11 -5.83 1.74
CA HIS A 92 -4.52 -5.47 1.83
C HIS A 92 -4.72 -4.26 2.76
N TRP A 93 -5.40 -3.24 2.25
CA TRP A 93 -5.58 -1.96 2.93
C TRP A 93 -7.04 -1.54 3.00
N GLU A 94 -7.42 -1.07 4.18
CA GLU A 94 -8.66 -0.37 4.46
C GLU A 94 -8.27 0.93 5.20
N ASP A 95 -8.00 2.02 4.46
CA ASP A 95 -7.43 3.26 5.02
C ASP A 95 -8.04 4.55 4.42
N GLU A 96 -8.29 5.58 5.24
CA GLU A 96 -8.77 6.87 4.71
C GLU A 96 -7.67 7.67 3.99
N ASN A 97 -6.40 7.53 4.40
CA ASN A 97 -5.27 8.29 3.86
C ASN A 97 -3.98 7.45 3.81
N LEU A 98 -3.66 6.93 2.63
CA LEU A 98 -2.46 6.14 2.34
C LEU A 98 -1.43 6.93 1.52
N ARG A 99 -0.17 6.89 2.00
CA ARG A 99 1.02 7.24 1.23
C ARG A 99 2.02 6.11 1.25
N ASP A 100 2.15 5.40 0.15
CA ASP A 100 3.02 4.24 0.07
C ASP A 100 4.04 4.31 -1.06
N HIS A 101 5.14 3.59 -0.86
CA HIS A 101 6.18 3.36 -1.83
C HIS A 101 6.59 1.90 -1.78
N ARG A 102 6.57 1.21 -2.92
CA ARG A 102 6.86 -0.22 -3.02
C ARG A 102 7.79 -0.50 -4.18
N GLU A 103 8.82 -1.29 -3.91
CA GLU A 103 9.77 -1.77 -4.90
C GLU A 103 9.89 -3.30 -4.77
N GLY A 104 9.70 -4.04 -5.86
CA GLY A 104 9.79 -5.49 -5.81
C GLY A 104 9.43 -6.23 -7.09
N ASP A 105 9.87 -7.48 -7.23
CA ASP A 105 9.62 -8.29 -8.43
C ASP A 105 8.12 -8.57 -8.63
N HIS A 106 7.40 -8.82 -7.54
CA HIS A 106 5.98 -9.17 -7.56
C HIS A 106 5.20 -8.38 -6.51
N LEU A 107 4.40 -7.42 -6.97
CA LEU A 107 3.49 -6.64 -6.12
C LEU A 107 2.05 -7.02 -6.43
N LEU A 108 1.30 -7.40 -5.39
CA LEU A 108 -0.13 -7.69 -5.48
C LEU A 108 -0.88 -7.00 -4.36
N ASP A 109 -1.68 -6.01 -4.73
CA ASP A 109 -2.35 -5.18 -3.75
C ASP A 109 -3.85 -5.09 -3.95
N HIS A 110 -4.54 -5.00 -2.82
CA HIS A 110 -5.96 -4.79 -2.70
C HIS A 110 -6.21 -3.59 -1.79
N ARG A 111 -7.01 -2.63 -2.25
CA ARG A 111 -7.39 -1.44 -1.49
C ARG A 111 -8.88 -1.22 -1.55
N GLU A 112 -9.48 -0.99 -0.39
CA GLU A 112 -10.88 -0.62 -0.24
C GLU A 112 -10.94 0.66 0.60
N ASP A 113 -11.44 1.76 0.01
CA ASP A 113 -11.51 3.05 0.69
C ASP A 113 -12.99 3.47 0.86
N ASP A 114 -13.42 3.65 2.11
CA ASP A 114 -14.83 3.80 2.51
C ASP A 114 -15.34 5.28 2.38
N LEU A 115 -15.05 5.95 1.25
CA LEU A 115 -15.42 7.36 1.05
C LEU A 115 -16.82 7.52 0.41
N LEU A 116 -17.88 7.38 1.21
CA LEU A 116 -19.24 7.75 0.80
C LEU A 116 -19.51 9.26 1.00
N ASP A 117 -19.11 10.03 -0.01
CA ASP A 117 -19.54 11.40 -0.39
C ASP A 117 -18.85 12.63 0.25
N HIS A 118 -18.19 13.37 -0.65
CA HIS A 118 -17.76 14.78 -0.63
C HIS A 118 -16.53 15.15 0.20
N ARG A 119 -15.38 14.69 -0.32
CA ARG A 119 -14.12 15.43 -0.46
C ARG A 119 -13.36 15.69 0.84
N GLU A 120 -12.41 14.81 1.16
CA GLU A 120 -10.97 15.11 1.28
C GLU A 120 -10.24 13.85 1.79
N GLY A 121 -9.67 13.09 0.86
CA GLY A 121 -8.62 12.09 1.09
C GLY A 121 -7.73 12.13 -0.15
N ASP A 122 -6.41 12.35 0.04
CA ASP A 122 -5.44 12.34 -1.06
C ASP A 122 -4.60 11.06 -0.91
N LEU A 123 -4.82 10.08 -1.78
CA LEU A 123 -4.03 8.85 -1.81
C LEU A 123 -2.90 9.00 -2.84
N LEU A 124 -1.67 8.67 -2.43
CA LEU A 124 -0.48 8.73 -3.29
C LEU A 124 0.28 7.42 -3.23
N ASP A 125 0.41 6.78 -4.38
CA ASP A 125 1.06 5.48 -4.51
C ASP A 125 2.15 5.47 -5.58
N HIS A 126 3.29 4.90 -5.23
CA HIS A 126 4.45 4.71 -6.08
C HIS A 126 4.88 3.25 -6.07
N ARG A 127 4.89 2.60 -7.24
CA ARG A 127 5.27 1.19 -7.40
C ARG A 127 6.23 0.96 -8.53
N GLU A 128 7.26 0.16 -8.28
CA GLU A 128 8.21 -0.31 -9.28
C GLU A 128 8.36 -1.82 -9.16
N GLY A 129 8.19 -2.56 -10.26
CA GLY A 129 8.32 -4.01 -10.25
C GLY A 129 8.00 -4.74 -11.55
N ASP A 130 8.54 -5.95 -11.72
CA ASP A 130 8.32 -6.76 -12.93
C ASP A 130 6.83 -7.10 -13.13
N HIS A 131 6.14 -7.42 -12.04
CA HIS A 131 4.74 -7.84 -12.08
C HIS A 131 3.90 -7.09 -11.03
N LEU A 132 3.08 -6.14 -11.51
CA LEU A 132 2.15 -5.39 -10.67
C LEU A 132 0.71 -5.84 -10.96
N ARG A 133 -0.04 -6.14 -9.89
CA ARG A 133 -1.47 -6.44 -9.99
C ARG A 133 -2.25 -5.75 -8.90
N ASP A 134 -3.18 -4.89 -9.31
CA ASP A 134 -3.86 -3.98 -8.39
C ASP A 134 -5.39 -4.08 -8.55
N HIS A 135 -6.09 -4.10 -7.42
CA HIS A 135 -7.54 -3.95 -7.35
C HIS A 135 -7.85 -2.82 -6.37
N ARG A 136 -8.62 -1.81 -6.82
CA ARG A 136 -8.91 -0.63 -6.02
C ARG A 136 -10.35 -0.20 -6.21
N ASP A 137 -11.02 0.03 -5.09
CA ASP A 137 -12.39 0.54 -5.02
C ASP A 137 -12.40 1.76 -4.10
N GLY A 138 -12.91 2.92 -4.54
CA GLY A 138 -12.89 4.15 -3.71
C GLY A 138 -12.97 5.48 -4.48
N ASP A 139 -12.49 6.56 -3.87
CA ASP A 139 -12.45 7.92 -4.47
C ASP A 139 -11.00 8.45 -4.55
N HIS A 140 -10.64 9.08 -5.68
CA HIS A 140 -9.50 10.01 -5.82
C HIS A 140 -8.09 9.46 -5.51
N LEU A 141 -7.51 8.72 -6.45
CA LEU A 141 -6.11 8.26 -6.37
C LEU A 141 -5.16 9.06 -7.27
N ARG A 142 -3.91 9.20 -6.81
CA ARG A 142 -2.77 9.54 -7.66
C ARG A 142 -1.74 8.43 -7.63
N ASP A 143 -1.53 7.83 -8.79
CA ASP A 143 -0.65 6.68 -8.94
C ASP A 143 0.50 6.96 -9.90
N HIS A 144 1.63 6.33 -9.60
CA HIS A 144 2.79 6.21 -10.47
C HIS A 144 3.29 4.77 -10.44
N ARG A 145 3.28 4.09 -11.58
CA ARG A 145 3.67 2.68 -11.65
C ARG A 145 4.59 2.41 -12.82
N GLU A 146 5.65 1.66 -12.56
CA GLU A 146 6.64 1.26 -13.56
C GLU A 146 6.84 -0.25 -13.47
N GLY A 147 6.70 -0.97 -14.58
CA GLY A 147 6.86 -2.42 -14.57
C GLY A 147 6.58 -3.14 -15.88
N ASP A 148 7.18 -4.31 -16.08
CA ASP A 148 7.04 -5.10 -17.31
C ASP A 148 5.57 -5.53 -17.53
N HIS A 149 4.85 -5.87 -16.46
CA HIS A 149 3.51 -6.42 -16.53
C HIS A 149 2.57 -5.78 -15.51
N LEU A 150 1.70 -4.89 -16.01
CA LEU A 150 0.73 -4.15 -15.21
C LEU A 150 -0.69 -4.68 -15.44
N LEU A 151 -1.36 -5.11 -14.37
CA LEU A 151 -2.76 -5.55 -14.40
C LEU A 151 -3.61 -4.84 -13.36
N ASP A 152 -4.52 -4.00 -13.85
CA ASP A 152 -5.28 -3.10 -13.00
C ASP A 152 -6.79 -3.25 -13.19
N HIS A 153 -7.48 -3.20 -12.05
CA HIS A 153 -8.93 -3.20 -11.93
C HIS A 153 -9.32 -2.10 -10.96
N ARG A 154 -10.12 -1.14 -11.42
CA ARG A 154 -10.45 0.06 -10.66
C ARG A 154 -11.89 0.52 -10.83
N GLU A 155 -12.43 1.11 -9.77
CA GLU A 155 -13.75 1.73 -9.70
C GLU A 155 -13.62 3.11 -8.99
N ASP A 156 -12.70 3.98 -9.42
CA ASP A 156 -12.31 5.20 -8.71
C ASP A 156 -11.81 6.37 -9.61
N ASP A 157 -12.14 7.62 -9.25
CA ASP A 157 -11.65 8.82 -9.96
C ASP A 157 -10.13 8.99 -9.87
N LEU A 158 -9.39 9.16 -10.98
CA LEU A 158 -7.93 8.96 -10.93
C LEU A 158 -7.04 9.89 -11.78
N LEU A 159 -5.84 10.16 -11.24
CA LEU A 159 -4.68 10.70 -11.96
C LEU A 159 -3.52 9.69 -12.00
N ASP A 160 -3.23 9.13 -13.17
CA ASP A 160 -2.24 8.06 -13.30
C ASP A 160 -1.08 8.39 -14.24
N HIS A 161 0.04 7.75 -13.96
CA HIS A 161 1.18 7.60 -14.83
C HIS A 161 1.67 6.15 -14.78
N ARG A 162 1.53 5.39 -15.87
CA ARG A 162 2.10 4.04 -15.99
C ARG A 162 3.10 3.94 -17.13
N GLU A 163 4.16 3.18 -16.89
CA GLU A 163 5.18 2.80 -17.86
C GLU A 163 5.40 1.27 -17.79
N GLY A 164 5.39 0.59 -18.94
CA GLY A 164 5.55 -0.86 -18.96
C GLY A 164 5.54 -1.52 -20.35
N ASP A 165 5.80 -2.83 -20.39
CA ASP A 165 5.79 -3.62 -21.63
C ASP A 165 4.39 -4.14 -21.97
N LEU A 166 3.63 -4.59 -20.95
CA LEU A 166 2.25 -5.05 -21.07
C LEU A 166 1.33 -4.37 -20.04
N LEU A 167 0.40 -3.55 -20.53
CA LEU A 167 -0.62 -2.91 -19.69
C LEU A 167 -2.01 -3.50 -19.97
N ARG A 168 -2.65 -4.06 -18.93
CA ARG A 168 -4.06 -4.46 -18.96
C ARG A 168 -4.85 -3.75 -17.88
N ASP A 169 -5.94 -3.12 -18.30
CA ASP A 169 -6.65 -2.16 -17.48
C ASP A 169 -8.18 -2.30 -17.67
N HIS A 170 -8.92 -2.23 -16.57
CA HIS A 170 -10.40 -2.25 -16.50
C HIS A 170 -10.83 -1.16 -15.51
N ARG A 171 -11.66 -0.21 -15.96
CA ARG A 171 -12.07 0.95 -15.17
C ARG A 171 -13.54 1.31 -15.32
N GLU A 172 -14.09 1.88 -14.25
CA GLU A 172 -15.44 2.42 -14.16
C GLU A 172 -15.41 3.74 -13.35
N ASP A 173 -15.05 4.88 -13.97
CA ASP A 173 -14.73 6.13 -13.24
C ASP A 173 -15.48 7.37 -13.79
N ASP A 174 -15.81 8.37 -12.96
CA ASP A 174 -16.51 9.59 -13.40
C ASP A 174 -15.53 10.66 -13.97
N HIS A 175 -14.27 10.66 -13.52
CA HIS A 175 -13.22 11.62 -13.87
C HIS A 175 -11.83 10.97 -14.04
N LEU A 176 -11.29 11.02 -15.27
CA LEU A 176 -10.01 10.38 -15.58
C LEU A 176 -8.96 11.31 -16.22
N ARG A 177 -7.73 11.20 -15.74
CA ARG A 177 -6.54 11.76 -16.40
C ARG A 177 -5.35 10.81 -16.35
N ASP A 178 -4.89 10.40 -17.52
CA ASP A 178 -3.82 9.41 -17.61
C ASP A 178 -2.65 9.78 -18.51
N HIS A 179 -1.51 9.14 -18.22
CA HIS A 179 -0.35 9.08 -19.10
C HIS A 179 0.21 7.66 -19.16
N TRP A 180 0.36 7.12 -20.37
CA TRP A 180 0.87 5.76 -20.60
C TRP A 180 2.03 5.73 -21.58
N GLU A 181 3.01 4.89 -21.27
CA GLU A 181 4.09 4.47 -22.15
C GLU A 181 4.09 2.92 -22.16
N ASP A 182 3.54 2.30 -23.21
CA ASP A 182 3.41 0.84 -23.27
C ASP A 182 3.30 0.25 -24.70
N ASP A 183 4.03 -0.85 -24.91
CA ASP A 183 4.12 -1.60 -26.17
C ASP A 183 2.81 -2.33 -26.52
N HIS A 184 2.08 -2.82 -25.52
CA HIS A 184 0.91 -3.72 -25.63
C HIS A 184 -0.25 -3.41 -24.66
N LEU A 185 -0.92 -2.26 -24.88
CA LEU A 185 -2.10 -1.86 -24.11
C LEU A 185 -3.40 -2.61 -24.45
N ARG A 186 -4.07 -3.15 -23.43
CA ARG A 186 -5.48 -3.58 -23.46
C ARG A 186 -6.29 -2.88 -22.36
N ASP A 187 -7.19 -2.01 -22.80
CA ASP A 187 -7.92 -1.10 -21.93
C ASP A 187 -9.45 -1.19 -22.15
N HIS A 188 -10.22 -1.10 -21.06
CA HIS A 188 -11.68 -1.10 -21.04
C HIS A 188 -12.17 -0.07 -20.02
N ARG A 189 -12.88 0.97 -20.47
CA ARG A 189 -13.31 2.12 -19.66
C ARG A 189 -14.77 2.48 -19.88
N GLU A 190 -15.42 2.99 -18.86
CA GLU A 190 -16.80 3.49 -18.87
C GLU A 190 -16.90 4.90 -18.24
N ASP A 191 -16.29 5.93 -18.85
CA ASP A 191 -16.15 7.26 -18.19
C ASP A 191 -16.86 8.42 -18.92
N ASP A 192 -17.38 9.38 -18.14
CA ASP A 192 -18.09 10.57 -18.64
C ASP A 192 -17.16 11.80 -18.89
N HIS A 193 -15.92 11.81 -18.35
CA HIS A 193 -14.96 12.91 -18.49
C HIS A 193 -13.48 12.47 -18.62
N LEU A 194 -12.90 12.59 -19.84
CA LEU A 194 -11.59 11.99 -20.19
C LEU A 194 -10.50 12.99 -20.60
N ARG A 195 -9.25 12.76 -20.19
CA ARG A 195 -8.03 13.38 -20.74
C ARG A 195 -6.81 12.45 -20.66
N ASP A 196 -6.46 11.84 -21.79
CA ASP A 196 -5.38 10.83 -21.83
C ASP A 196 -4.23 11.24 -22.76
N HIS A 197 -3.05 10.72 -22.46
CA HIS A 197 -1.85 10.82 -23.30
C HIS A 197 -1.18 9.45 -23.41
N ARG A 198 -0.91 9.02 -24.64
CA ARG A 198 -0.13 7.82 -24.92
C ARG A 198 1.06 8.21 -25.77
N GLU A 199 2.26 7.87 -25.33
CA GLU A 199 3.45 7.91 -26.19
C GLU A 199 3.57 6.54 -26.88
N ASP A 200 3.56 6.55 -28.21
CA ASP A 200 3.81 5.36 -29.03
C ASP A 200 5.27 5.45 -29.53
N ASP A 201 6.11 4.47 -29.19
CA ASP A 201 7.49 4.32 -29.72
C ASP A 201 7.55 3.65 -31.12
#